data_AF-A0A2V9TEV4-F1
#
_entry.id   AF-A0A2V9TEV4-F1
#
_cell.length_a   1.000
_cell.length_b   1.000
_cell.length_c   1.000
_cell.angle_alpha   90.00
_cell.angle_beta   90.00
_cell.angle_gamma   90.00
#
_symmetry.space_group_name_H-M   'P 1'
#
loop_
_entity.id
_entity.type
_entity.pdbx_description
1 polymer ?
#
loop_
_entity_poly.entity_id
_entity_poly.type
_entity_poly.pdbx_seq_one_letter_code
_entity_poly.pdbx_strand_id
1 'polypeptide(L)'
;MFALALAATAAAMSAAGYQSMAATGQWYGKTFTGIRRGSKQLALTYDDGPNDPHTLRLLEVLAKHNVHATFFLIGRYVQQRPDIVREVVNAGNIVGNHTWSQPRFLLLPGRPQPN
;
A
#
# COMPACT_ATOMS: atom_id res chain seq x y z
N MET A 1 12.89 28.31 31.87
CA MET A 1 13.49 28.04 30.54
C MET A 1 13.60 26.54 30.25
N PHE A 2 14.12 25.70 31.17
CA PHE A 2 14.23 24.24 30.98
C PHE A 2 12.92 23.49 30.67
N ALA A 3 11.84 23.76 31.42
CA ALA A 3 10.55 23.09 31.20
C ALA A 3 9.93 23.39 29.82
N LEU A 4 10.13 24.62 29.32
CA LEU A 4 9.66 25.02 27.99
C LEU A 4 10.41 24.27 26.88
N ALA A 5 11.74 24.13 27.03
CA ALA A 5 12.56 23.37 26.10
C ALA A 5 12.16 21.88 26.07
N LEU A 6 11.88 21.28 27.25
CA LEU A 6 11.44 19.89 27.35
C LEU A 6 10.09 19.66 26.65
N ALA A 7 9.12 20.55 26.86
CA ALA A 7 7.81 20.48 26.22
C ALA A 7 7.89 20.64 24.70
N ALA A 8 8.73 21.56 24.21
CA ALA A 8 8.95 21.76 22.77
C ALA A 8 9.56 20.51 22.12
N THR A 9 10.55 19.88 22.76
CA THR A 9 11.15 18.63 22.27
C THR A 9 10.12 17.50 22.22
N ALA A 10 9.31 17.31 23.26
CA ALA A 10 8.28 16.29 23.29
C ALA A 10 7.22 16.49 22.18
N ALA A 11 6.81 17.73 21.94
CA ALA A 11 5.89 18.08 20.86
C ALA A 11 6.50 17.79 19.48
N ALA A 12 7.76 18.15 19.25
CA ALA A 12 8.47 17.89 18.01
C ALA A 12 8.62 16.38 17.73
N MET A 13 8.99 15.59 18.75
CA MET A 13 9.07 14.13 18.63
C MET A 13 7.71 13.51 18.32
N SER A 14 6.64 13.99 18.95
CA SER A 14 5.27 13.51 18.72
C SER A 14 4.80 13.83 17.30
N ALA A 15 5.06 15.06 16.83
CA ALA A 15 4.75 15.46 15.46
C ALA A 15 5.56 14.63 14.46
N ALA A 16 6.83 14.38 14.73
CA ALA A 16 7.67 13.55 13.87
C ALA A 16 7.21 12.10 13.81
N GLY A 17 6.87 11.52 14.96
CA GLY A 17 6.29 10.18 15.05
C GLY A 17 4.98 10.10 14.26
N TYR A 18 4.07 11.05 14.43
CA TYR A 18 2.79 11.08 13.72
C TYR A 18 2.99 11.21 12.20
N GLN A 19 3.79 12.17 11.75
CA GLN A 19 3.98 12.42 10.31
C GLN A 19 4.75 11.29 9.61
N SER A 20 5.56 10.53 10.33
CA SER A 20 6.32 9.40 9.78
C SER A 20 5.54 8.08 9.76
N MET A 21 4.62 7.88 10.73
CA MET A 21 3.97 6.58 10.95
C MET A 21 2.47 6.56 10.63
N ALA A 22 1.78 7.70 10.72
CA ALA A 22 0.35 7.73 10.44
C ALA A 22 0.09 7.68 8.93
N ALA A 23 -0.91 6.90 8.50
CA ALA A 23 -1.33 6.84 7.10
C ALA A 23 -1.79 8.21 6.55
N THR A 24 -2.14 9.15 7.42
CA THR A 24 -2.52 10.53 7.10
C THR A 24 -1.36 11.52 7.21
N GLY A 25 -0.15 11.07 7.57
CA GLY A 25 1.06 11.88 7.54
C GLY A 25 1.33 12.41 6.13
N GLN A 26 1.78 13.66 6.03
CA GLN A 26 1.93 14.37 4.75
C GLN A 26 3.38 14.65 4.38
N TRP A 27 4.35 14.24 5.21
CA TRP A 27 5.79 14.41 4.92
C TRP A 27 6.24 13.72 3.64
N TYR A 28 5.56 12.63 3.27
CA TYR A 28 5.84 11.88 2.04
C TYR A 28 4.85 12.19 0.91
N GLY A 29 4.12 13.30 1.03
CA GLY A 29 3.10 13.73 0.08
C GLY A 29 1.67 13.37 0.49
N LYS A 30 0.72 13.72 -0.38
CA LYS A 30 -0.70 13.52 -0.11
C LYS A 30 -1.09 12.06 -0.24
N THR A 31 -1.60 11.50 0.85
CA THR A 31 -2.17 10.15 0.88
C THR A 31 -3.67 10.15 0.61
N PHE A 32 -4.14 9.14 -0.11
CA PHE A 32 -5.56 8.85 -0.28
C PHE A 32 -5.94 7.74 0.69
N THR A 33 -6.57 8.10 1.81
CA THR A 33 -6.95 7.16 2.88
C THR A 33 -8.42 6.74 2.85
N GLY A 34 -9.18 7.26 1.88
CA GLY A 34 -10.58 6.90 1.71
C GLY A 34 -11.29 7.78 0.69
N ILE A 35 -12.44 7.28 0.27
CA ILE A 35 -13.40 7.99 -0.57
C ILE A 35 -14.14 9.08 0.21
N ARG A 36 -14.87 9.94 -0.51
CA ARG A 36 -15.69 11.01 0.08
C ARG A 36 -16.65 10.43 1.14
N ARG A 37 -16.62 11.00 2.35
CA ARG A 37 -17.57 10.66 3.42
C ARG A 37 -19.02 10.81 2.95
N GLY A 38 -19.87 9.86 3.34
CA GLY A 38 -21.28 9.81 2.94
C GLY A 38 -21.54 9.26 1.53
N SER A 39 -20.50 8.87 0.78
CA SER A 39 -20.69 8.10 -0.44
C SER A 39 -21.07 6.64 -0.15
N LYS A 40 -21.81 6.02 -1.06
CA LYS A 40 -22.14 4.58 -1.05
C LYS A 40 -21.21 3.79 -1.99
N GLN A 41 -19.95 4.16 -2.03
CA GLN A 41 -18.92 3.50 -2.83
C GLN A 41 -18.00 2.71 -1.90
N LEU A 42 -17.32 1.69 -2.42
CA LEU A 42 -16.28 0.95 -1.72
C LEU A 42 -15.17 0.65 -2.74
N ALA A 43 -13.93 0.70 -2.28
CA ALA A 43 -12.77 0.26 -3.05
C ALA A 43 -12.18 -0.97 -2.36
N LEU A 44 -12.17 -2.11 -3.04
CA LEU A 44 -11.50 -3.30 -2.56
C LEU A 44 -10.05 -3.29 -3.02
N THR A 45 -9.14 -3.46 -2.08
CA THR A 45 -7.70 -3.54 -2.35
C THR A 45 -7.12 -4.77 -1.67
N TYR A 46 -6.24 -5.47 -2.37
CA TYR A 46 -5.55 -6.66 -1.86
C TYR A 46 -4.05 -6.50 -2.04
N ASP A 47 -3.29 -6.70 -0.96
CA ASP A 47 -1.84 -6.59 -0.96
C ASP A 47 -1.19 -7.99 -1.04
N ASP A 48 0.14 -8.03 -1.14
CA ASP A 48 1.00 -9.22 -1.05
C ASP A 48 0.95 -10.26 -2.19
N GLY A 49 0.21 -10.01 -3.26
CA GLY A 49 0.10 -10.97 -4.38
C GLY A 49 1.24 -10.91 -5.42
N PRO A 50 1.17 -11.73 -6.49
CA PRO A 50 0.18 -12.81 -6.71
C PRO A 50 0.52 -14.05 -5.88
N ASN A 51 -0.51 -14.70 -5.33
CA ASN A 51 -0.39 -15.87 -4.46
C ASN A 51 -1.22 -17.04 -5.02
N ASP A 52 -0.55 -18.08 -5.50
CA ASP A 52 -1.22 -19.33 -5.89
C ASP A 52 -1.57 -20.17 -4.64
N PRO A 53 -2.80 -20.69 -4.48
CA PRO A 53 -3.99 -20.57 -5.35
C PRO A 53 -4.98 -19.50 -4.91
N HIS A 54 -4.60 -18.64 -3.97
CA HIS A 54 -5.52 -17.70 -3.32
C HIS A 54 -5.95 -16.56 -4.22
N THR A 55 -5.05 -16.00 -5.04
CA THR A 55 -5.39 -14.93 -5.99
C THR A 55 -6.42 -15.43 -7.00
N LEU A 56 -6.24 -16.63 -7.56
CA LEU A 56 -7.19 -17.21 -8.52
C LEU A 56 -8.56 -17.45 -7.89
N ARG A 57 -8.61 -18.05 -6.70
CA ARG A 57 -9.87 -18.23 -5.96
C ARG A 57 -10.56 -16.90 -5.63
N LEU A 58 -9.79 -15.87 -5.33
CA LEU A 58 -10.34 -14.54 -5.11
C LEU A 58 -10.92 -13.94 -6.40
N LEU A 59 -10.28 -14.14 -7.56
CA LEU A 59 -10.84 -13.73 -8.85
C LEU A 59 -12.19 -14.41 -9.13
N GLU A 60 -12.34 -15.70 -8.80
CA GLU A 60 -13.62 -16.42 -8.93
C GLU A 60 -14.72 -15.79 -8.08
N VAL A 61 -14.42 -15.41 -6.83
CA VAL A 61 -15.37 -14.75 -5.94
C VAL A 61 -15.74 -13.36 -6.47
N LEU A 62 -14.76 -12.56 -6.89
CA LEU A 62 -15.00 -11.24 -7.46
C LEU A 62 -15.88 -11.31 -8.71
N ALA A 63 -15.58 -12.25 -9.61
CA ALA A 63 -16.37 -12.50 -10.82
C ALA A 63 -17.81 -12.92 -10.49
N LYS A 64 -18.01 -13.83 -9.53
CA LYS A 64 -19.34 -14.27 -9.08
C LYS A 64 -20.21 -13.10 -8.60
N HIS A 65 -19.60 -12.09 -8.01
CA HIS A 65 -20.31 -10.90 -7.51
C HIS A 65 -20.29 -9.72 -8.49
N ASN A 66 -19.71 -9.88 -9.68
CA ASN A 66 -19.53 -8.81 -10.67
C ASN A 66 -18.86 -7.56 -10.06
N VAL A 67 -17.79 -7.79 -9.29
CA VAL A 67 -17.01 -6.74 -8.62
C VAL A 67 -15.57 -6.77 -9.13
N HIS A 68 -14.95 -5.60 -9.23
CA HIS A 68 -13.53 -5.45 -9.51
C HIS A 68 -12.79 -4.93 -8.28
N ALA A 69 -11.49 -5.21 -8.21
CA ALA A 69 -10.60 -4.78 -7.14
C ALA A 69 -9.26 -4.27 -7.68
N THR A 70 -8.49 -3.62 -6.81
CA THR A 70 -7.09 -3.30 -7.08
C THR A 70 -6.19 -4.28 -6.32
N PHE A 71 -5.23 -4.87 -7.02
CA PHE A 71 -4.26 -5.79 -6.46
C PHE A 71 -2.89 -5.13 -6.42
N PHE A 72 -2.41 -4.78 -5.22
CA PHE A 72 -1.05 -4.32 -5.03
C PHE A 72 -0.12 -5.53 -4.92
N LEU A 73 0.66 -5.77 -5.98
CA LEU A 73 1.48 -6.97 -6.12
C LEU A 73 2.96 -6.72 -5.82
N ILE A 74 3.61 -7.73 -5.25
CA ILE A 74 5.05 -7.72 -4.96
C ILE A 74 5.80 -8.20 -6.20
N GLY A 75 6.74 -7.38 -6.68
CA GLY A 75 7.45 -7.62 -7.94
C GLY A 75 8.14 -8.99 -8.05
N ARG A 76 8.78 -9.48 -6.98
CA ARG A 76 9.41 -10.82 -7.00
C ARG A 76 8.41 -11.96 -7.21
N TYR A 77 7.17 -11.83 -6.72
CA TYR A 77 6.12 -12.83 -6.92
C TYR A 77 5.48 -12.68 -8.30
N VAL A 78 5.34 -11.44 -8.80
CA VAL A 78 4.96 -11.17 -10.19
C VAL A 78 5.92 -11.84 -11.17
N GLN A 79 7.23 -11.77 -10.90
CA GLN A 79 8.25 -12.42 -11.73
C GLN A 79 8.11 -13.95 -11.72
N GLN A 80 7.76 -14.54 -10.57
CA GLN A 80 7.58 -15.98 -10.44
C GLN A 80 6.29 -16.48 -11.09
N ARG A 81 5.20 -15.71 -10.98
CA ARG A 81 3.85 -16.09 -11.44
C ARG A 81 3.20 -15.02 -12.33
N PRO A 82 3.80 -14.68 -13.49
CA PRO A 82 3.24 -13.69 -14.41
C PRO A 82 1.95 -14.17 -15.06
N ASP A 83 1.71 -15.48 -15.11
CA ASP A 83 0.45 -16.11 -15.53
C ASP A 83 -0.72 -15.59 -14.70
N ILE A 84 -0.63 -15.65 -13.36
CA ILE A 84 -1.70 -15.20 -12.47
C ILE A 84 -1.95 -13.69 -12.63
N VAL A 85 -0.90 -12.89 -12.84
CA VAL A 85 -1.06 -11.44 -13.04
C VAL A 85 -1.82 -11.13 -14.32
N ARG A 86 -1.59 -11.89 -15.39
CA ARG A 86 -2.38 -11.76 -16.63
C ARG A 86 -3.85 -12.10 -16.37
N GLU A 87 -4.15 -13.14 -15.58
CA GLU A 87 -5.53 -13.46 -15.19
C GLU A 87 -6.19 -12.31 -14.41
N VAL A 88 -5.46 -11.69 -13.47
CA VAL A 88 -5.97 -10.52 -12.71
C VAL A 88 -6.39 -9.40 -13.68
N VAL A 89 -5.52 -9.06 -14.64
CA VAL A 89 -5.78 -7.99 -15.63
C VAL A 89 -6.89 -8.39 -16.61
N ASN A 90 -6.89 -9.63 -17.12
CA ASN A 90 -7.91 -10.15 -18.04
C ASN A 90 -9.30 -10.17 -17.39
N ALA A 91 -9.38 -10.37 -16.07
CA ALA A 91 -10.61 -10.29 -15.29
C ALA A 91 -11.07 -8.84 -14.99
N GLY A 92 -10.41 -7.83 -15.56
CA GLY A 92 -10.79 -6.41 -15.44
C GLY A 92 -10.35 -5.74 -14.13
N ASN A 93 -9.46 -6.37 -13.36
CA ASN A 93 -8.93 -5.79 -12.12
C ASN A 93 -7.71 -4.90 -12.39
N ILE A 94 -7.41 -4.00 -11.46
CA ILE A 94 -6.27 -3.09 -11.56
C ILE A 94 -5.07 -3.68 -10.82
N VAL A 95 -3.87 -3.56 -11.38
CA VAL A 95 -2.62 -3.94 -10.71
C VAL A 95 -1.90 -2.68 -10.20
N GLY A 96 -1.62 -2.66 -8.90
CA GLY A 96 -0.80 -1.67 -8.22
C GLY A 96 0.55 -2.22 -7.79
N ASN A 97 1.48 -1.33 -7.43
CA ASN A 97 2.82 -1.67 -6.99
C ASN A 97 2.86 -1.88 -5.47
N HIS A 98 3.30 -3.05 -5.02
CA HIS A 98 3.57 -3.35 -3.61
C HIS A 98 5.04 -3.64 -3.33
N THR A 99 5.89 -2.84 -3.97
CA THR A 99 7.36 -2.93 -3.98
C THR A 99 7.89 -4.20 -4.64
N TRP A 100 9.22 -4.31 -4.75
CA TRP A 100 9.85 -5.53 -5.28
C TRP A 100 9.89 -6.68 -4.27
N SER A 101 10.18 -6.39 -3.00
CA SER A 101 10.51 -7.39 -1.98
C SER A 101 9.94 -7.09 -0.59
N GLN A 102 9.05 -6.11 -0.48
CA GLN A 102 8.49 -5.55 0.76
C GLN A 102 9.53 -5.21 1.83
N PRO A 103 10.48 -4.31 1.54
CA PRO A 103 11.35 -3.81 2.59
C PRO A 103 10.58 -2.92 3.58
N ARG A 104 11.06 -2.85 4.82
CA ARG A 104 10.66 -1.79 5.75
C ARG A 104 11.31 -0.48 5.32
N PHE A 105 10.56 0.38 4.61
CA PHE A 105 11.06 1.64 4.08
C PHE A 105 11.69 2.57 5.13
N LEU A 106 11.12 2.62 6.33
CA LEU A 106 11.64 3.40 7.47
C LEU A 106 13.07 3.02 7.89
N LEU A 107 13.51 1.81 7.56
CA LEU A 107 14.79 1.26 7.97
C LEU A 107 15.75 1.06 6.79
N LEU A 108 15.35 1.47 5.58
CA LEU A 108 16.24 1.39 4.43
C LEU A 108 17.32 2.47 4.55
N PRO A 109 18.62 2.11 4.46
CA PRO A 109 19.63 3.13 4.20
C PRO A 109 19.29 3.79 2.86
N GLY A 110 19.51 5.10 2.76
CA GLY A 110 19.34 5.83 1.50
C GLY A 110 20.15 5.11 0.43
N ARG A 111 19.47 4.44 -0.51
CA ARG A 111 20.18 3.78 -1.59
C ARG A 111 20.69 4.86 -2.54
N PRO A 112 21.94 4.79 -3.01
CA PRO A 112 22.32 5.51 -4.20
C PRO A 112 21.33 5.11 -5.30
N GLN A 113 20.68 6.09 -5.92
CA GLN A 113 19.90 5.83 -7.13
C GLN A 113 20.86 5.26 -8.18
N PRO A 114 20.56 4.12 -8.82
CA PRO A 114 21.33 3.72 -9.98
C PRO A 114 21.16 4.80 -11.05
N ASN A 115 22.30 5.27 -11.52
CA ASN A 115 22.49 6.18 -12.65
C ASN A 115 21.83 5.67 -13.92
#